data_AF-A0AB33KAZ8-F1
#
_entry.id   AF-A0AB33KAZ8-F1
#
_cell.length_a   1.000
_cell.length_b   1.000
_cell.length_c   1.000
_cell.angle_alpha   90.00
_cell.angle_beta   90.00
_cell.angle_gamma   90.00
#
_symmetry.space_group_name_H-M   'P 1'
#
loop_
_entity.id
_entity.type
_entity.pdbx_description
1 polymer ?
#
loop_
_entity_poly.entity_id
_entity_poly.type
_entity_poly.pdbx_seq_one_letter_code
_entity_poly.pdbx_strand_id
1 'polypeptide(L)'
;MVIGQFIEAERSGTADAPAMAEELERVTATPGAGGLLLVPHREAGMQESALPADYQAIMRIVSGAVEAVPAKDVSVKLGRGTQPGQVEPVRDKLKRLADRGWLHRTPAGRFTTLPG
;
A
#
# COMPACT_ATOMS: atom_id res chain seq x y z
N MET A 1 7.66 51.34 24.64
CA MET A 1 8.73 50.68 23.86
C MET A 1 8.59 49.18 24.07
N VAL A 2 8.40 48.44 22.97
CA VAL A 2 8.19 46.98 22.87
C VAL A 2 9.48 46.27 23.34
N ILE A 3 9.48 45.10 24.01
CA ILE A 3 9.57 43.70 23.52
C ILE A 3 9.94 42.90 24.81
N GLY A 4 9.50 41.68 25.16
CA GLY A 4 8.71 40.61 24.54
C GLY A 4 8.78 39.37 25.47
N GLN A 5 7.73 38.54 25.41
CA GLN A 5 7.66 37.06 25.57
C GLN A 5 8.58 36.33 26.57
N PHE A 6 8.01 35.50 27.46
CA PHE A 6 8.43 34.08 27.63
C PHE A 6 7.29 33.26 28.26
N ILE A 7 7.17 32.02 27.77
CA ILE A 7 5.99 31.17 27.73
C ILE A 7 5.96 30.18 28.92
N GLU A 8 4.71 29.88 29.32
CA GLU A 8 4.16 28.70 30.00
C GLU A 8 5.01 27.41 29.94
N ALA A 9 5.27 26.75 31.06
CA ALA A 9 4.41 25.86 31.86
C ALA A 9 4.72 24.38 31.57
N GLU A 10 5.17 23.69 32.60
CA GLU A 10 5.26 22.24 32.65
C GLU A 10 3.89 21.57 32.48
N ARG A 11 3.88 20.41 31.81
CA ARG A 11 3.45 19.16 32.46
C ARG A 11 3.79 17.94 31.62
N SER A 12 4.47 17.03 32.30
CA SER A 12 4.57 15.61 31.96
C SER A 12 3.18 14.98 31.81
N GLY A 13 3.00 14.22 30.73
CA GLY A 13 1.79 13.46 30.45
C GLY A 13 2.09 12.36 29.43
N THR A 14 2.33 11.16 29.96
CA THR A 14 2.39 9.90 29.21
C THR A 14 1.11 9.70 28.39
N ALA A 15 1.25 9.54 27.08
CA ALA A 15 0.29 8.87 26.22
C ALA A 15 1.07 7.96 25.27
N ASP A 16 1.13 6.68 25.64
CA ASP A 16 1.52 5.60 24.76
C ASP A 16 0.44 5.46 23.68
N ALA A 17 0.78 5.82 22.44
CA ALA A 17 0.09 5.43 21.23
C ALA A 17 1.06 5.61 20.06
N PRO A 18 1.58 4.56 19.41
CA PRO A 18 2.14 4.74 18.08
C PRO A 18 0.97 5.03 17.15
N ALA A 19 0.77 6.32 16.86
CA ALA A 19 -0.08 6.82 15.80
C ALA A 19 0.43 6.29 14.44
N MET A 20 0.10 5.05 14.11
CA MET A 20 0.21 4.52 12.75
C MET A 20 -1.04 4.92 11.96
N ALA A 21 -1.22 6.22 11.75
CA ALA A 21 -2.32 6.77 10.95
C ALA A 21 -1.89 7.90 9.99
N GLU A 22 -0.59 8.06 9.76
CA GLU A 22 -0.07 9.04 8.81
C GLU A 22 0.82 8.38 7.77
N GLU A 23 0.20 7.81 6.74
CA GLU A 23 0.78 7.90 5.39
C GLU A 23 -0.37 8.14 4.41
N LEU A 24 -1.05 9.28 4.62
CA LEU A 24 -1.75 9.97 3.55
C LEU A 24 -0.69 10.49 2.59
N GLU A 25 -0.26 9.63 1.66
CA GLU A 25 0.65 9.98 0.58
C GLU A 25 -0.05 11.02 -0.31
N ARG A 26 0.18 12.31 -0.02
CA ARG A 26 -0.23 13.43 -0.86
C ARG A 26 0.66 13.42 -2.09
N VAL A 27 0.19 12.80 -3.17
CA VAL A 27 0.76 12.97 -4.51
C VAL A 27 -0.20 13.80 -5.34
N THR A 28 0.33 14.88 -5.89
CA THR A 28 -0.39 15.90 -6.66
C THR A 28 -0.88 15.34 -7.99
N ALA A 29 -2.17 15.51 -8.27
CA ALA A 29 -2.71 15.46 -9.63
C ALA A 29 -3.52 16.74 -9.87
N THR A 30 -3.22 17.44 -10.96
CA THR A 30 -3.90 18.66 -11.43
C THR A 30 -5.34 18.37 -11.89
N PRO A 31 -6.20 19.41 -12.01
CA PRO A 31 -7.58 19.37 -11.52
C PRO A 31 -8.59 18.83 -12.52
N GLY A 32 -9.44 17.93 -12.05
CA GLY A 32 -10.63 17.46 -12.76
C GLY A 32 -11.25 16.27 -12.03
N ALA A 33 -12.00 16.56 -10.97
CA ALA A 33 -12.65 15.60 -10.07
C ALA A 33 -11.68 14.81 -9.18
N GLY A 34 -11.49 15.31 -7.96
CA GLY A 34 -10.90 14.54 -6.88
C GLY A 34 -11.69 13.26 -6.65
N GLY A 35 -11.05 12.13 -6.93
CA GLY A 35 -11.48 10.82 -6.50
C GLY A 35 -10.23 10.09 -6.06
N LEU A 36 -10.27 9.50 -4.87
CA LEU A 36 -9.21 8.61 -4.36
C LEU A 36 -8.68 7.73 -5.49
N LEU A 37 -7.37 7.52 -5.53
CA LEU A 37 -6.71 6.63 -6.51
C LEU A 37 -7.20 5.19 -6.27
N LEU A 38 -8.39 4.90 -6.78
CA LEU A 38 -9.08 3.64 -6.64
C LEU A 38 -8.33 2.66 -7.54
N VAL A 39 -7.90 1.53 -6.98
CA VAL A 39 -7.51 0.37 -7.78
C VAL A 39 -8.75 -0.01 -8.61
N PRO A 40 -8.74 0.17 -9.95
CA PRO A 40 -9.91 -0.15 -10.77
C PRO A 40 -10.23 -1.64 -10.69
N HIS A 41 -11.45 -2.05 -11.00
CA HIS A 41 -11.70 -3.47 -11.26
C HIS A 41 -11.03 -3.87 -12.57
N ARG A 42 -10.48 -5.08 -12.65
CA ARG A 42 -9.83 -5.57 -13.87
C ARG A 42 -10.88 -5.96 -14.91
N GLU A 43 -10.77 -5.35 -16.09
CA GLU A 43 -11.52 -5.71 -17.29
C GLU A 43 -10.64 -6.57 -18.24
N ALA A 44 -11.27 -7.28 -19.18
CA ALA A 44 -10.55 -8.04 -20.19
C ALA A 44 -9.66 -7.13 -21.06
N GLY A 45 -8.40 -7.53 -21.27
CA GLY A 45 -7.42 -6.72 -22.03
C GLY A 45 -6.78 -5.56 -21.26
N MET A 46 -7.15 -5.34 -20.00
CA MET A 46 -6.55 -4.30 -19.17
C MET A 46 -5.14 -4.71 -18.71
N GLN A 47 -4.18 -3.81 -18.90
CA GLN A 47 -2.79 -4.01 -18.51
C GLN A 47 -2.51 -3.43 -17.11
N GLU A 48 -1.49 -3.98 -16.44
CA GLU A 48 -1.05 -3.50 -15.12
C GLU A 48 -0.68 -2.01 -15.12
N SER A 49 -0.30 -1.43 -16.26
CA SER A 49 -0.02 0.00 -16.42
C SER A 49 -1.20 0.93 -16.06
N ALA A 50 -2.42 0.39 -16.01
CA ALA A 50 -3.60 1.13 -15.55
C ALA A 50 -3.72 1.24 -14.02
N LEU A 51 -2.88 0.51 -13.29
CA LEU A 51 -2.78 0.59 -11.84
C LEU A 51 -1.84 1.74 -11.42
N PRO A 52 -1.94 2.24 -10.18
CA PRO A 52 -0.91 3.11 -9.62
C PRO A 52 0.46 2.42 -9.53
N ALA A 53 1.55 3.19 -9.59
CA ALA A 53 2.92 2.69 -9.65
C ALA A 53 3.26 1.65 -8.55
N ASP A 54 2.78 1.88 -7.33
CA ASP A 54 2.92 0.97 -6.20
C ASP A 54 2.34 -0.43 -6.45
N TYR A 55 1.15 -0.46 -7.06
CA TYR A 55 0.47 -1.71 -7.39
C TYR A 55 1.08 -2.36 -8.65
N GLN A 56 1.60 -1.56 -9.59
CA GLN A 56 2.37 -2.07 -10.72
C GLN A 56 3.64 -2.80 -10.26
N ALA A 57 4.36 -2.28 -9.25
CA ALA A 57 5.53 -2.96 -8.70
C ALA A 57 5.16 -4.32 -8.09
N ILE A 58 4.05 -4.38 -7.35
CA ILE A 58 3.51 -5.63 -6.80
C ILE A 58 3.13 -6.60 -7.94
N MET A 59 2.41 -6.13 -8.96
CA MET A 59 2.01 -6.94 -10.11
C MET A 59 3.21 -7.54 -10.82
N ARG A 60 4.26 -6.76 -11.11
CA ARG A 60 5.51 -7.23 -11.74
C ARG A 60 6.20 -8.34 -10.94
N ILE A 61 6.18 -8.23 -9.60
CA ILE A 61 6.74 -9.26 -8.73
C ILE A 61 5.96 -10.57 -8.83
N VAL A 62 4.62 -10.48 -8.82
CA VAL A 62 3.75 -11.66 -8.85
C VAL A 62 3.70 -12.29 -10.25
N SER A 63 3.69 -11.49 -11.31
CA SER A 63 3.68 -11.95 -12.70
C SER A 63 5.00 -12.58 -13.14
N GLY A 64 6.11 -12.16 -12.54
CA GLY A 64 7.42 -12.79 -12.73
C GLY A 64 7.62 -14.10 -11.97
N ALA A 65 6.66 -14.54 -11.15
CA ALA A 65 6.75 -15.77 -10.39
C ALA A 65 6.03 -16.93 -11.11
N VAL A 66 6.67 -18.09 -11.16
CA VAL A 66 6.09 -19.31 -11.74
C VAL A 66 4.99 -19.88 -10.85
N GLU A 67 5.13 -19.73 -9.53
CA GLU A 67 4.17 -20.22 -8.54
C GLU A 67 3.52 -19.06 -7.79
N ALA A 68 2.38 -19.33 -7.14
CA ALA A 68 1.75 -18.37 -6.25
C ALA A 68 2.74 -17.92 -5.16
N VAL A 69 2.78 -16.63 -4.86
CA VAL A 69 3.77 -15.98 -3.99
C VAL A 69 3.11 -15.52 -2.68
N PRO A 70 3.72 -15.72 -1.50
CA PRO A 70 3.18 -15.21 -0.25
C PRO A 70 3.48 -13.71 -0.12
N ALA A 71 2.67 -12.99 0.65
CA ALA A 71 2.85 -11.55 0.88
C ALA A 71 4.23 -11.19 1.47
N LYS A 72 4.82 -12.10 2.26
CA LYS A 72 6.17 -11.95 2.82
C LYS A 72 7.22 -11.80 1.72
N ASP A 73 7.20 -12.66 0.71
CA ASP A 73 8.20 -12.67 -0.36
C ASP A 73 8.03 -11.43 -1.26
N VAL A 74 6.79 -11.00 -1.48
CA VAL A 74 6.52 -9.73 -2.17
C VAL A 74 7.09 -8.55 -1.36
N SER A 75 6.89 -8.53 -0.04
CA SER A 75 7.43 -7.47 0.82
C SER A 75 8.96 -7.41 0.81
N VAL A 76 9.62 -8.56 0.79
CA VAL A 76 11.08 -8.66 0.63
C VAL A 76 11.54 -8.15 -0.73
N LYS A 77 10.86 -8.55 -1.82
CA LYS A 77 11.19 -8.09 -3.18
C LYS A 77 10.93 -6.59 -3.38
N LEU A 78 10.03 -5.99 -2.61
CA LEU A 78 9.82 -4.54 -2.53
C LEU A 78 10.85 -3.82 -1.65
N GLY A 79 11.81 -4.53 -1.05
CA GLY A 79 12.83 -3.96 -0.18
C GLY A 79 12.35 -3.52 1.20
N ARG A 80 11.15 -3.93 1.63
CA ARG A 80 10.59 -3.54 2.94
C ARG A 80 11.12 -4.41 4.07
N GLY A 81 11.02 -5.73 3.92
CA GLY A 81 11.53 -6.73 4.87
C GLY A 81 10.49 -7.75 5.30
N THR A 82 10.76 -8.49 6.37
CA THR A 82 9.96 -9.66 6.80
C THR A 82 9.13 -9.43 8.06
N GLN A 83 9.23 -8.25 8.68
CA GLN A 83 8.54 -7.98 9.93
C GLN A 83 7.03 -7.82 9.71
N PRO A 84 6.16 -8.20 10.68
CA PRO A 84 4.71 -8.09 10.51
C PRO A 84 4.25 -6.68 10.10
N GLY A 85 4.82 -5.63 10.69
CA GLY A 85 4.51 -4.24 10.34
C GLY A 85 4.87 -3.84 8.90
N GLN A 86 5.72 -4.61 8.22
CA GLN A 86 6.11 -4.41 6.81
C GLN A 86 5.33 -5.33 5.87
N VAL A 87 4.97 -6.53 6.33
CA VAL A 87 4.31 -7.55 5.51
C VAL A 87 2.80 -7.32 5.43
N GLU A 88 2.14 -6.97 6.54
CA GLU A 88 0.68 -6.78 6.57
C GLU A 88 0.20 -5.67 5.62
N PRO A 89 0.85 -4.49 5.52
CA PRO A 89 0.45 -3.48 4.54
C PRO A 89 0.57 -3.98 3.09
N VAL A 90 1.59 -4.79 2.77
CA VAL A 90 1.76 -5.40 1.44
C VAL A 90 0.68 -6.45 1.20
N ARG A 91 0.35 -7.25 2.22
CA ARG A 91 -0.72 -8.25 2.19
C ARG A 91 -2.06 -7.59 1.88
N ASP A 92 -2.37 -6.44 2.48
CA ASP A 92 -3.62 -5.74 2.25
C ASP A 92 -3.69 -5.13 0.84
N LYS A 93 -2.57 -4.62 0.31
CA LYS A 93 -2.49 -4.21 -1.11
C LYS A 93 -2.73 -5.40 -2.05
N LEU A 94 -2.16 -6.57 -1.76
CA LEU A 94 -2.37 -7.80 -2.53
C LEU A 94 -3.81 -8.31 -2.47
N LYS A 95 -4.45 -8.29 -1.29
CA LYS A 95 -5.87 -8.62 -1.14
C LYS A 95 -6.74 -7.69 -1.98
N ARG A 96 -6.49 -6.37 -1.91
CA ARG A 96 -7.21 -5.39 -2.71
C ARG A 96 -7.09 -5.66 -4.21
N LEU A 97 -5.91 -6.03 -4.70
CA LEU A 97 -5.74 -6.44 -6.09
C LEU A 97 -6.54 -7.70 -6.42
N ALA A 98 -6.55 -8.69 -5.53
CA ALA A 98 -7.33 -9.91 -5.72
C ALA A 98 -8.84 -9.64 -5.73
N ASP A 99 -9.36 -8.83 -4.80
CA ASP A 99 -10.77 -8.46 -4.71
C ASP A 99 -11.23 -7.67 -5.96
N ARG A 100 -10.31 -6.96 -6.59
CA ARG A 100 -10.53 -6.20 -7.83
C ARG A 100 -10.31 -7.05 -9.10
N GLY A 101 -10.00 -8.33 -8.95
CA GLY A 101 -9.80 -9.25 -10.06
C GLY A 101 -8.46 -9.07 -10.78
N TRP A 102 -7.48 -8.39 -10.20
CA TRP A 102 -6.13 -8.29 -10.78
C TRP A 102 -5.27 -9.52 -10.52
N LEU A 103 -5.44 -10.12 -9.35
CA LEU A 103 -4.72 -11.30 -8.91
C LEU A 103 -5.69 -12.39 -8.46
N HIS A 104 -5.20 -13.61 -8.45
CA HIS A 104 -5.86 -14.72 -7.78
C HIS A 104 -5.24 -14.95 -6.40
N ARG A 105 -6.07 -14.99 -5.36
CA ARG A 105 -5.68 -15.42 -4.02
C ARG A 105 -6.02 -16.90 -3.84
N THR A 106 -5.00 -17.72 -3.66
CA THR A 106 -5.13 -19.16 -3.38
C THR A 106 -5.68 -19.41 -1.96
N PRO A 107 -6.26 -20.59 -1.68
CA PRO A 107 -6.70 -20.98 -0.33
C PRO A 107 -5.57 -20.94 0.71
N ALA A 108 -4.33 -21.16 0.27
CA ALA A 108 -3.12 -21.08 1.11
C ALA A 108 -2.68 -19.64 1.44
N GLY A 109 -3.41 -18.61 0.99
CA GLY A 109 -3.07 -17.21 1.24
C GLY A 109 -1.89 -16.68 0.40
N ARG A 110 -1.59 -17.35 -0.71
CA ARG A 110 -0.59 -16.94 -1.72
C ARG A 110 -1.28 -16.29 -2.92
N PHE A 111 -0.55 -15.46 -3.66
CA PHE A 111 -1.08 -14.66 -4.76
C PHE A 111 -0.41 -15.02 -6.08
N THR A 112 -1.18 -15.15 -7.14
CA THR A 112 -0.70 -15.42 -8.50
C THR A 112 -1.46 -14.57 -9.49
N THR A 113 -0.92 -14.38 -10.69
CA THR A 113 -1.65 -13.73 -11.79
C THR A 113 -2.82 -14.61 -12.23
N LEU A 114 -3.89 -14.00 -12.71
CA LEU A 114 -4.96 -14.76 -13.35
C LEU A 114 -4.45 -15.31 -14.68
N PRO A 115 -4.76 -16.58 -15.02
CA PRO A 115 -4.57 -17.07 -16.38
C PRO A 115 -5.38 -16.17 -17.32
N GLY A 116 -4.71 -15.64 -18.33
CA GLY A 116 -5.32 -14.82 -19.39
C GLY A 116 -6.15 -15.65 -20.34
#